data_AF-A0A2E6C0F7-F1
#
_entry.id   AF-A0A2E6C0F7-F1
#
_cell.length_a   1.000
_cell.length_b   1.000
_cell.length_c   1.000
_cell.angle_alpha   90.00
_cell.angle_beta   90.00
_cell.angle_gamma   90.00
#
_symmetry.space_group_name_H-M   'P 1'
#
loop_
_entity.id
_entity.type
_entity.pdbx_description
1 polymer ?
#
loop_
_entity_poly.entity_id
_entity_poly.type
_entity_poly.pdbx_seq_one_letter_code
_entity_poly.pdbx_strand_id
1 'polypeptide(L)'
;MFGAADPEQAIAQLEAYYREGRGERAEVMASALVDQLMAQKDRDDDTQGILVKGLRILAGVLNSRQKYKRARITIGLLHKHRNKHGKAMGHDFVTAAADYHLAGFIHANAGKKSAAKKAFSKCEKLQPGHLAAALDVAEQCGYVKTLAKLYPLAGPVISKNGTYILEIEGRPAADARRIGAVLGGEVQADIERQISAIMAGEQAANARLQAAVDSLVPTHDYHTYSTN
;
A
#
# COMPACT_ATOMS: atom_id res chain seq x y z
N MET A 1 12.04 -20.55 24.20
CA MET A 1 10.68 -20.83 23.71
C MET A 1 9.82 -19.63 24.07
N PHE A 2 9.14 -19.01 23.11
CA PHE A 2 8.16 -17.95 23.40
C PHE A 2 6.90 -18.62 23.94
N GLY A 3 6.85 -18.85 25.26
CA GLY A 3 5.70 -19.44 25.94
C GLY A 3 4.57 -18.43 26.08
N ALA A 4 3.36 -18.85 25.74
CA ALA A 4 2.08 -18.29 26.18
C ALA A 4 1.91 -16.76 26.08
N ALA A 5 2.53 -16.10 25.10
CA ALA A 5 2.15 -14.72 24.80
C ALA A 5 0.77 -14.75 24.13
N ASP A 6 -0.15 -13.94 24.64
CA ASP A 6 -1.41 -13.62 23.99
C ASP A 6 -1.13 -13.28 22.50
N PRO A 7 -1.77 -13.95 21.54
CA PRO A 7 -1.54 -13.72 20.12
C PRO A 7 -1.66 -12.25 19.70
N GLU A 8 -2.47 -11.44 20.39
CA GLU A 8 -2.55 -9.99 20.15
C GLU A 8 -1.29 -9.25 20.60
N GLN A 9 -0.79 -9.54 21.79
CA GLN A 9 0.47 -8.98 22.30
C GLN A 9 1.65 -9.39 21.42
N ALA A 10 1.62 -10.63 20.90
CA ALA A 10 2.63 -11.10 19.97
C ALA A 10 2.64 -10.29 18.65
N ILE A 11 1.48 -9.88 18.13
CA ILE A 11 1.41 -9.00 16.96
C ILE A 11 1.98 -7.61 17.28
N ALA A 12 1.60 -7.00 18.40
CA ALA A 12 2.11 -5.68 18.79
C ALA A 12 3.65 -5.68 18.90
N GLN A 13 4.22 -6.72 19.50
CA GLN A 13 5.67 -6.89 19.61
C GLN A 13 6.34 -7.13 18.25
N LEU A 14 5.69 -7.86 17.34
CA LEU A 14 6.18 -8.08 15.98
C LEU A 14 6.27 -6.78 15.18
N GLU A 15 5.27 -5.93 15.28
CA GLU A 15 5.28 -4.62 14.63
C GLU A 15 6.43 -3.74 15.17
N ALA A 16 6.67 -3.77 16.49
CA ALA A 16 7.80 -3.08 17.09
C ALA A 16 9.15 -3.59 16.53
N TYR A 17 9.35 -4.91 16.49
CA TYR A 17 10.59 -5.48 15.93
C TYR A 17 10.79 -5.16 14.45
N TYR A 18 9.71 -5.08 13.67
CA TYR A 18 9.78 -4.67 12.28
C TYR A 18 10.21 -3.20 12.15
N ARG A 19 9.63 -2.30 12.96
CA ARG A 19 10.02 -0.86 13.00
C ARG A 19 11.47 -0.67 13.46
N GLU A 20 11.94 -1.48 14.39
CA GLU A 20 13.32 -1.47 14.90
C GLU A 20 14.36 -2.08 13.94
N GLY A 21 13.94 -2.57 12.76
CA GLY A 21 14.85 -3.21 11.80
C GLY A 21 15.36 -4.58 12.24
N ARG A 22 14.78 -5.18 13.28
CA ARG A 22 15.18 -6.48 13.84
C ARG A 22 14.54 -7.64 13.06
N GLY A 23 14.79 -7.66 11.75
CA GLY A 23 14.14 -8.58 10.81
C GLY A 23 14.30 -10.07 11.15
N GLU A 24 15.42 -10.46 11.77
CA GLU A 24 15.63 -11.84 12.20
C GLU A 24 14.72 -12.24 13.37
N ARG A 25 14.62 -11.38 14.37
CA ARG A 25 13.73 -11.59 15.53
C ARG A 25 12.27 -11.58 15.09
N ALA A 26 11.92 -10.65 14.18
CA ALA A 26 10.60 -10.59 13.58
C ALA A 26 10.27 -11.89 12.81
N GLU A 27 11.22 -12.48 12.07
CA GLU A 27 10.98 -13.73 11.36
C GLU A 27 10.74 -14.89 12.33
N VAL A 28 11.61 -15.05 13.33
CA VAL A 28 11.51 -16.16 14.29
C VAL A 28 10.19 -16.08 15.06
N MET A 29 9.85 -14.89 15.54
CA MET A 29 8.62 -14.68 16.29
C MET A 29 7.38 -14.85 15.40
N ALA A 30 7.38 -14.33 14.17
CA ALA A 30 6.24 -14.45 13.28
C ALA A 30 6.04 -15.90 12.81
N SER A 31 7.12 -16.64 12.59
CA SER A 31 7.06 -18.07 12.27
C SER A 31 6.48 -18.86 13.45
N ALA A 32 6.98 -18.64 14.67
CA ALA A 32 6.48 -19.32 15.86
C ALA A 32 4.99 -19.02 16.13
N LEU A 33 4.56 -17.77 15.98
CA LEU A 33 3.16 -17.37 16.13
C LEU A 33 2.27 -18.05 15.07
N VAL A 34 2.67 -18.03 13.80
CA VAL A 34 1.91 -18.68 12.72
C VAL A 34 1.83 -20.18 12.95
N ASP A 35 2.92 -20.84 13.33
CA ASP A 35 2.95 -22.28 13.59
C ASP A 35 2.03 -22.65 14.77
N GLN A 36 2.08 -21.87 15.85
CA GLN A 36 1.18 -22.04 17.00
C GLN A 36 -0.30 -21.92 16.60
N LEU A 37 -0.65 -20.86 15.86
CA LEU A 37 -2.04 -20.62 15.42
C LEU A 37 -2.51 -21.65 14.39
N MET A 38 -1.63 -22.10 13.50
CA MET A 38 -1.90 -23.17 12.53
C MET A 38 -2.17 -24.52 13.22
N ALA A 39 -1.51 -24.80 14.34
CA ALA A 39 -1.65 -26.05 15.09
C ALA A 39 -2.97 -26.15 15.88
N GLN A 40 -3.62 -25.01 16.16
CA GLN A 40 -4.95 -25.00 16.79
C GLN A 40 -6.00 -25.60 15.83
N LYS A 41 -6.67 -26.67 16.27
CA LYS A 41 -7.67 -27.37 15.45
C LYS A 41 -8.91 -26.51 15.21
N ASP A 42 -9.42 -25.92 16.28
CA ASP A 42 -10.54 -25.00 16.27
C ASP A 42 -10.04 -23.60 16.56
N ARG A 43 -10.47 -22.63 15.74
CA ARG A 43 -10.18 -21.21 15.89
C ARG A 43 -11.49 -20.47 15.72
N ASP A 44 -11.77 -19.58 16.66
CA ASP A 44 -12.80 -18.56 16.49
C ASP A 44 -12.38 -17.54 15.42
N ASP A 45 -13.31 -16.65 15.08
CA ASP A 45 -13.09 -15.68 14.02
C ASP A 45 -11.98 -14.68 14.37
N ASP A 46 -11.87 -14.28 15.64
CA ASP A 46 -10.82 -13.38 16.12
C ASP A 46 -9.43 -13.99 15.99
N THR A 47 -9.24 -15.22 16.48
CA THR A 47 -7.98 -15.97 16.34
C THR A 47 -7.65 -16.22 14.87
N GLN A 48 -8.66 -16.47 14.03
CA GLN A 48 -8.48 -16.61 12.59
C GLN A 48 -8.06 -15.28 11.92
N GLY A 49 -8.53 -14.14 12.42
CA GLY A 49 -8.09 -12.80 12.03
C GLY A 49 -6.65 -12.51 12.43
N ILE A 50 -6.24 -12.90 13.64
CA ILE A 50 -4.85 -12.80 14.13
C ILE A 50 -3.92 -13.65 13.24
N LEU A 51 -4.31 -14.88 12.90
CA LEU A 51 -3.53 -15.73 11.98
C LEU A 51 -3.32 -15.06 10.62
N VAL A 52 -4.35 -14.40 10.07
CA VAL A 52 -4.25 -13.65 8.80
C VAL A 52 -3.24 -12.50 8.93
N LYS A 53 -3.27 -11.74 10.03
CA LYS A 53 -2.30 -10.68 10.30
C LYS A 53 -0.86 -11.24 10.44
N GLY A 54 -0.70 -12.33 11.19
CA GLY A 54 0.59 -13.00 11.38
C GLY A 54 1.19 -13.50 10.06
N LEU A 55 0.38 -14.14 9.20
CA LEU A 55 0.80 -14.59 7.87
C LEU A 55 1.23 -13.43 6.96
N ARG A 56 0.54 -12.29 7.04
CA ARG A 56 0.90 -11.06 6.30
C ARG A 56 2.27 -10.52 6.72
N ILE A 57 2.48 -10.37 8.03
CA ILE A 57 3.75 -9.90 8.59
C ILE A 57 4.86 -10.88 8.21
N LEU A 58 4.65 -12.19 8.40
CA LEU A 58 5.63 -13.22 8.06
C LEU A 58 6.00 -13.19 6.56
N ALA A 59 5.03 -13.04 5.66
CA ALA A 59 5.29 -12.94 4.23
C ALA A 59 6.15 -11.70 3.90
N GLY A 60 5.85 -10.55 4.50
CA GLY A 60 6.63 -9.32 4.34
C GLY A 60 8.06 -9.44 4.86
N VAL A 61 8.24 -9.99 6.06
CA VAL A 61 9.57 -10.22 6.66
C VAL A 61 10.38 -11.22 5.85
N LEU A 62 9.78 -12.32 5.39
CA LEU A 62 10.48 -13.28 4.55
C LEU A 62 10.90 -12.66 3.20
N ASN A 63 10.08 -11.76 2.65
CA ASN A 63 10.43 -11.04 1.42
C ASN A 63 11.61 -10.09 1.62
N SER A 64 11.60 -9.28 2.68
CA SER A 64 12.70 -8.35 2.96
C SER A 64 14.01 -9.07 3.28
N ARG A 65 13.92 -10.26 3.88
CA ARG A 65 15.06 -11.16 4.12
C ARG A 65 15.47 -12.01 2.91
N GLN A 66 14.94 -11.72 1.72
CA GLN A 66 15.26 -12.41 0.47
C GLN A 66 14.94 -13.92 0.48
N LYS A 67 14.08 -14.39 1.40
CA LYS A 67 13.64 -15.79 1.51
C LYS A 67 12.44 -16.04 0.60
N TYR A 68 12.58 -15.74 -0.69
CA TYR A 68 11.46 -15.65 -1.64
C TYR A 68 10.67 -16.95 -1.80
N LYS A 69 11.33 -18.12 -1.73
CA LYS A 69 10.64 -19.42 -1.81
C LYS A 69 9.65 -19.60 -0.64
N ARG A 70 10.07 -19.26 0.59
CA ARG A 70 9.21 -19.32 1.78
C ARG A 70 8.14 -18.24 1.72
N ALA A 71 8.49 -17.00 1.38
CA ALA A 71 7.54 -15.90 1.23
C ALA A 71 6.39 -16.24 0.27
N ARG A 72 6.69 -16.93 -0.85
CA ARG A 72 5.69 -17.40 -1.82
C ARG A 72 4.74 -18.47 -1.28
N ILE A 73 5.21 -19.33 -0.37
CA ILE A 73 4.36 -20.33 0.27
C ILE A 73 3.46 -19.61 1.28
N THR A 74 4.04 -18.75 2.11
CA THR A 74 3.32 -17.97 3.13
C THR A 74 2.23 -17.10 2.53
N ILE A 75 2.48 -16.42 1.40
CA ILE A 75 1.45 -15.60 0.74
C ILE A 75 0.30 -16.45 0.16
N GLY A 76 0.58 -17.68 -0.27
CA GLY A 76 -0.45 -18.63 -0.68
C GLY A 76 -1.36 -19.05 0.48
N LEU A 77 -0.76 -19.32 1.64
CA LEU A 77 -1.49 -19.59 2.88
C LEU A 77 -2.32 -18.38 3.31
N LEU A 78 -1.75 -17.17 3.25
CA LEU A 78 -2.44 -15.92 3.56
C LEU A 78 -3.74 -15.79 2.76
N HIS A 79 -3.69 -15.95 1.43
CA HIS A 79 -4.88 -15.86 0.60
C HIS A 79 -5.95 -16.89 0.98
N LYS A 80 -5.54 -18.13 1.29
CA LYS A 80 -6.45 -19.20 1.72
C LYS A 80 -7.14 -18.83 3.04
N HIS A 81 -6.37 -18.43 4.04
CA HIS A 81 -6.89 -18.12 5.38
C HIS A 81 -7.70 -16.82 5.40
N ARG A 82 -7.30 -15.79 4.65
CA ARG A 82 -8.08 -14.56 4.48
C ARG A 82 -9.42 -14.85 3.82
N ASN A 83 -9.45 -15.66 2.76
CA ASN A 83 -10.72 -16.00 2.11
C ASN A 83 -11.63 -16.83 3.01
N LYS A 84 -11.08 -17.67 3.90
CA LYS A 84 -11.85 -18.37 4.93
C LYS A 84 -12.45 -17.35 5.93
N HIS A 85 -11.61 -16.46 6.47
CA HIS A 85 -12.04 -15.44 7.44
C HIS A 85 -13.08 -14.49 6.84
N GLY A 86 -12.88 -14.03 5.60
CA GLY A 86 -13.81 -13.12 4.94
C GLY A 86 -15.17 -13.73 4.58
N LYS A 87 -15.28 -15.07 4.53
CA LYS A 87 -16.59 -15.73 4.43
C LYS A 87 -17.38 -15.66 5.73
N ALA A 88 -16.70 -15.61 6.87
CA ALA A 88 -17.34 -15.52 8.19
C ALA A 88 -17.61 -14.05 8.58
N MET A 89 -16.61 -13.18 8.42
CA MET A 89 -16.63 -11.80 8.92
C MET A 89 -16.93 -10.74 7.83
N GLY A 90 -17.05 -11.15 6.58
CA GLY A 90 -17.18 -10.24 5.43
C GLY A 90 -15.83 -9.96 4.73
N HIS A 91 -15.90 -9.66 3.44
CA HIS A 91 -14.72 -9.43 2.62
C HIS A 91 -14.21 -7.98 2.73
N ASP A 92 -13.04 -7.81 3.35
CA ASP A 92 -12.27 -6.57 3.27
C ASP A 92 -11.42 -6.53 1.99
N PHE A 93 -11.93 -5.82 0.98
CA PHE A 93 -11.26 -5.69 -0.31
C PHE A 93 -10.01 -4.80 -0.28
N VAL A 94 -9.93 -3.84 0.64
CA VAL A 94 -8.77 -2.94 0.77
C VAL A 94 -7.59 -3.72 1.31
N THR A 95 -7.78 -4.44 2.41
CA THR A 95 -6.75 -5.32 2.97
C THR A 95 -6.38 -6.44 1.99
N ALA A 96 -7.36 -6.98 1.28
CA ALA A 96 -7.09 -7.99 0.26
C ALA A 96 -6.25 -7.44 -0.91
N ALA A 97 -6.50 -6.19 -1.34
CA ALA A 97 -5.69 -5.53 -2.36
C ALA A 97 -4.24 -5.38 -1.90
N ALA A 98 -4.01 -4.92 -0.67
CA ALA A 98 -2.67 -4.81 -0.08
C ALA A 98 -1.93 -6.17 -0.01
N ASP A 99 -2.62 -7.27 0.30
CA ASP A 99 -2.02 -8.62 0.25
C ASP A 99 -1.56 -9.01 -1.16
N TYR A 100 -2.39 -8.72 -2.17
CA TYR A 100 -2.03 -8.97 -3.57
C TYR A 100 -0.91 -8.05 -4.07
N HIS A 101 -0.84 -6.83 -3.54
CA HIS A 101 0.28 -5.92 -3.77
C HIS A 101 1.59 -6.52 -3.26
N LEU A 102 1.61 -6.99 -2.00
CA LEU A 102 2.74 -7.71 -1.42
C LEU A 102 3.07 -9.00 -2.20
N ALA A 103 2.06 -9.76 -2.64
CA ALA A 103 2.26 -10.93 -3.48
C ALA A 103 2.95 -10.58 -4.82
N GLY A 104 2.62 -9.42 -5.39
CA GLY A 104 3.27 -8.86 -6.58
C GLY A 104 4.78 -8.72 -6.39
N PHE A 105 5.19 -8.04 -5.32
CA PHE A 105 6.61 -7.89 -4.96
C PHE A 105 7.29 -9.23 -4.70
N ILE A 106 6.68 -10.11 -3.91
CA ILE A 106 7.24 -11.43 -3.61
C ILE A 106 7.50 -12.24 -4.89
N HIS A 107 6.58 -12.18 -5.86
CA HIS A 107 6.76 -12.85 -7.14
C HIS A 107 7.81 -12.17 -8.02
N ALA A 108 7.85 -10.84 -8.06
CA ALA A 108 8.84 -10.10 -8.83
C ALA A 108 10.25 -10.38 -8.33
N ASN A 109 10.47 -10.26 -7.03
CA ASN A 109 11.76 -10.54 -6.38
C ASN A 109 12.20 -12.00 -6.53
N ALA A 110 11.23 -12.94 -6.66
CA ALA A 110 11.50 -14.33 -6.97
C ALA A 110 11.79 -14.62 -8.46
N GLY A 111 11.90 -13.59 -9.31
CA GLY A 111 12.09 -13.71 -10.76
C GLY A 111 10.84 -14.14 -11.54
N LYS A 112 9.66 -14.16 -10.90
CA LYS A 112 8.40 -14.67 -11.50
C LYS A 112 7.51 -13.54 -12.03
N LYS A 113 7.98 -12.83 -13.04
CA LYS A 113 7.30 -11.64 -13.62
C LYS A 113 5.84 -11.89 -14.02
N SER A 114 5.52 -13.03 -14.64
CA SER A 114 4.13 -13.36 -15.02
C SER A 114 3.20 -13.54 -13.81
N ALA A 115 3.70 -14.09 -12.71
CA ALA A 115 2.93 -14.25 -11.48
C ALA A 115 2.78 -12.90 -10.75
N ALA A 116 3.84 -12.08 -10.74
CA ALA A 116 3.81 -10.73 -10.20
C ALA A 116 2.75 -9.86 -10.91
N LYS A 117 2.77 -9.84 -12.25
CA LYS A 117 1.76 -9.13 -13.05
C LYS A 117 0.33 -9.56 -12.72
N LYS A 118 0.08 -10.87 -12.56
CA LYS A 118 -1.25 -11.38 -12.18
C LYS A 118 -1.66 -10.90 -10.79
N ALA A 119 -0.73 -10.86 -9.83
CA ALA A 119 -0.99 -10.38 -8.48
C ALA A 119 -1.29 -8.87 -8.46
N PHE A 120 -0.47 -8.04 -9.11
CA PHE A 120 -0.73 -6.60 -9.25
C PHE A 120 -2.04 -6.32 -9.99
N SER A 121 -2.36 -7.08 -11.05
CA SER A 121 -3.66 -6.97 -11.73
C SER A 121 -4.83 -7.34 -10.81
N LYS A 122 -4.65 -8.30 -9.89
CA LYS A 122 -5.68 -8.63 -8.91
C LYS A 122 -5.83 -7.55 -7.85
N CYS A 123 -4.73 -6.91 -7.43
CA CYS A 123 -4.76 -5.73 -6.57
C CYS A 123 -5.63 -4.61 -7.19
N GLU A 124 -5.34 -4.23 -8.44
CA GLU A 124 -6.09 -3.20 -9.16
C GLU A 124 -7.58 -3.56 -9.37
N LYS A 125 -7.91 -4.85 -9.52
CA LYS A 125 -9.31 -5.29 -9.60
C LYS A 125 -10.08 -5.17 -8.28
N LEU A 126 -9.39 -5.30 -7.15
CA LEU A 126 -10.00 -5.22 -5.82
C LEU A 126 -10.10 -3.78 -5.34
N GLN A 127 -9.15 -2.94 -5.75
CA GLN A 127 -9.15 -1.51 -5.45
C GLN A 127 -8.77 -0.74 -6.71
N PRO A 128 -9.74 -0.40 -7.59
CA PRO A 128 -9.47 0.32 -8.83
C PRO A 128 -8.86 1.71 -8.57
N GLY A 129 -7.91 2.12 -9.41
CA GLY A 129 -7.19 3.38 -9.23
C GLY A 129 -6.02 3.27 -8.25
N HIS A 130 -5.45 2.08 -8.06
CA HIS A 130 -4.34 1.88 -7.13
C HIS A 130 -3.01 2.29 -7.78
N LEU A 131 -2.74 3.59 -7.78
CA LEU A 131 -1.58 4.20 -8.43
C LEU A 131 -0.25 3.56 -7.99
N ALA A 132 -0.07 3.29 -6.69
CA ALA A 132 1.14 2.63 -6.18
C ALA A 132 1.37 1.23 -6.78
N ALA A 133 0.31 0.40 -6.93
CA ALA A 133 0.42 -0.91 -7.54
C ALA A 133 0.73 -0.83 -9.05
N ALA A 134 0.21 0.19 -9.72
CA ALA A 134 0.52 0.47 -11.12
C ALA A 134 1.97 0.93 -11.32
N LEU A 135 2.51 1.73 -10.40
CA LEU A 135 3.93 2.10 -10.37
C LEU A 135 4.81 0.86 -10.15
N ASP A 136 4.50 0.08 -9.13
CA ASP A 136 5.32 -1.07 -8.75
C ASP A 136 5.34 -2.16 -9.83
N VAL A 137 4.22 -2.43 -10.51
CA VAL A 137 4.24 -3.36 -11.66
C VAL A 137 5.01 -2.79 -12.85
N ALA A 138 5.00 -1.47 -13.05
CA ALA A 138 5.74 -0.83 -14.13
C ALA A 138 7.25 -0.94 -13.90
N GLU A 139 7.73 -0.67 -12.69
CA GLU A 139 9.14 -0.83 -12.33
C GLU A 139 9.60 -2.29 -12.32
N GLN A 140 8.85 -3.15 -11.63
CA GLN A 140 9.29 -4.53 -11.38
C GLN A 140 9.13 -5.43 -12.61
N CYS A 141 8.14 -5.14 -13.46
CA CYS A 141 7.78 -5.99 -14.58
C CYS A 141 7.83 -5.28 -15.95
N GLY A 142 8.13 -3.98 -16.01
CA GLY A 142 8.17 -3.20 -17.26
C GLY A 142 6.79 -2.90 -17.85
N TYR A 143 5.70 -3.04 -17.07
CA TYR A 143 4.34 -2.88 -17.59
C TYR A 143 3.75 -1.49 -17.31
N VAL A 144 4.09 -0.53 -18.17
CA VAL A 144 3.80 0.90 -17.98
C VAL A 144 2.35 1.30 -18.30
N LYS A 145 1.63 0.51 -19.10
CA LYS A 145 0.31 0.89 -19.64
C LYS A 145 -0.73 1.30 -18.58
N THR A 146 -0.74 0.62 -17.42
CA THR A 146 -1.70 0.94 -16.36
C THR A 146 -1.32 2.22 -15.63
N LEU A 147 -0.02 2.41 -15.38
CA LEU A 147 0.49 3.64 -14.76
C LEU A 147 0.19 4.86 -15.62
N ALA A 148 0.45 4.79 -16.94
CA ALA A 148 0.17 5.87 -17.88
C ALA A 148 -1.33 6.23 -17.93
N LYS A 149 -2.23 5.25 -17.72
CA LYS A 149 -3.67 5.48 -17.64
C LYS A 149 -4.10 6.17 -16.34
N LEU A 150 -3.48 5.80 -15.21
CA LEU A 150 -3.85 6.30 -13.89
C LEU A 150 -3.21 7.64 -13.54
N TYR A 151 -2.02 7.93 -14.06
CA TYR A 151 -1.28 9.17 -13.78
C TYR A 151 -2.13 10.44 -13.96
N PRO A 152 -2.87 10.63 -15.08
CA PRO A 152 -3.69 11.83 -15.27
C PRO A 152 -4.80 12.01 -14.23
N LEU A 153 -5.19 10.95 -13.51
CA LEU A 153 -6.23 10.98 -12.49
C LEU A 153 -5.70 11.34 -11.10
N ALA A 154 -4.38 11.36 -10.91
CA ALA A 154 -3.76 11.55 -9.59
C ALA A 154 -3.74 13.02 -9.12
N GLY A 155 -4.03 13.96 -10.01
CA GLY A 155 -3.97 15.40 -9.72
C GLY A 155 -2.53 15.92 -9.57
N PRO A 156 -2.34 17.08 -8.92
CA PRO A 156 -1.01 17.69 -8.75
C PRO A 156 -0.15 16.96 -7.74
N VAL A 157 1.17 17.18 -7.83
CA VAL A 157 2.14 16.70 -6.84
C VAL A 157 1.88 17.35 -5.49
N ILE A 158 1.97 16.57 -4.42
CA ILE A 158 1.75 17.00 -3.03
C ILE A 158 3.00 16.72 -2.22
N SER A 159 3.40 17.66 -1.36
CA SER A 159 4.47 17.43 -0.39
C SER A 159 3.88 16.99 0.94
N LYS A 160 4.24 15.78 1.39
CA LYS A 160 3.77 15.20 2.65
C LYS A 160 4.96 14.59 3.38
N ASN A 161 5.23 15.05 4.61
CA ASN A 161 6.33 14.55 5.46
C ASN A 161 7.70 14.56 4.77
N GLY A 162 7.97 15.57 3.93
CA GLY A 162 9.23 15.70 3.19
C GLY A 162 9.35 14.81 1.94
N THR A 163 8.28 14.10 1.55
CA THR A 163 8.23 13.34 0.29
C THR A 163 7.20 13.92 -0.67
N TYR A 164 7.44 13.75 -1.97
CA TYR A 164 6.57 14.22 -3.04
C TYR A 164 5.74 13.07 -3.56
N ILE A 165 4.42 13.16 -3.43
CA ILE A 165 3.49 12.08 -3.73
C ILE A 165 2.42 12.52 -4.73
N LEU A 166 1.93 11.53 -5.47
CA LEU A 166 0.73 11.59 -6.29
C LEU A 166 -0.27 10.61 -5.71
N GLU A 167 -1.54 11.00 -5.64
CA GLU A 167 -2.57 10.20 -4.97
C GLU A 167 -3.90 10.34 -5.70
N ILE A 168 -4.55 9.24 -6.03
CA ILE A 168 -5.96 9.28 -6.42
C ILE A 168 -6.79 9.28 -5.13
N GLU A 169 -7.85 10.08 -5.06
CA GLU A 169 -8.64 10.25 -3.83
C GLU A 169 -9.06 8.92 -3.20
N GLY A 170 -8.73 8.73 -1.92
CA GLY A 170 -9.03 7.50 -1.18
C GLY A 170 -8.25 6.26 -1.67
N ARG A 171 -7.11 6.46 -2.35
CA ARG A 171 -6.23 5.38 -2.84
C ARG A 171 -4.80 5.55 -2.32
N PRO A 172 -4.02 4.46 -2.26
CA PRO A 172 -2.64 4.55 -1.80
C PRO A 172 -1.81 5.48 -2.68
N ALA A 173 -1.17 6.46 -2.04
CA ALA A 173 -0.28 7.39 -2.69
C ALA A 173 0.97 6.69 -3.26
N ALA A 174 1.51 7.26 -4.33
CA ALA A 174 2.71 6.80 -5.01
C ALA A 174 3.74 7.93 -5.07
N ASP A 175 5.02 7.59 -5.08
CA ASP A 175 6.10 8.57 -5.16
C ASP A 175 6.10 9.24 -6.55
N ALA A 176 6.03 10.57 -6.57
CA ALA A 176 5.93 11.34 -7.81
C ALA A 176 7.19 11.20 -8.67
N ARG A 177 8.38 11.21 -8.06
CA ARG A 177 9.66 11.11 -8.79
C ARG A 177 9.81 9.74 -9.44
N ARG A 178 9.42 8.68 -8.73
CA ARG A 178 9.40 7.32 -9.29
C ARG A 178 8.46 7.20 -10.48
N ILE A 179 7.27 7.81 -10.40
CA ILE A 179 6.35 7.87 -11.54
C ILE A 179 6.98 8.60 -12.74
N GLY A 180 7.59 9.76 -12.49
CA GLY A 180 8.30 10.53 -13.51
C GLY A 180 9.37 9.70 -14.21
N ALA A 181 10.23 9.02 -13.44
CA ALA A 181 11.31 8.19 -13.98
C ALA A 181 10.80 7.02 -14.85
N VAL A 182 9.63 6.44 -14.52
CA VAL A 182 9.04 5.32 -15.26
C VAL A 182 8.32 5.78 -16.53
N LEU A 183 7.59 6.90 -16.48
CA LEU A 183 6.84 7.42 -17.62
C LEU A 183 7.73 8.23 -18.58
N GLY A 184 8.77 8.89 -18.06
CA GLY A 184 9.73 9.68 -18.82
C GLY A 184 9.12 10.88 -19.55
N GLY A 185 9.95 11.53 -20.36
CA GLY A 185 9.54 12.61 -21.27
C GLY A 185 8.91 13.81 -20.56
N GLU A 186 7.82 14.32 -21.13
CA GLU A 186 7.11 15.50 -20.60
C GLU A 186 6.55 15.26 -19.19
N VAL A 187 6.16 14.02 -18.86
CA VAL A 187 5.63 13.69 -17.54
C VAL A 187 6.70 13.88 -16.46
N GLN A 188 7.93 13.44 -16.73
CA GLN A 188 9.03 13.64 -15.80
C GLN A 188 9.34 15.13 -15.60
N ALA A 189 9.45 15.88 -16.71
CA ALA A 189 9.74 17.31 -16.67
C ALA A 189 8.67 18.11 -15.92
N ASP A 190 7.38 17.77 -16.10
CA ASP A 190 6.29 18.44 -15.39
C ASP A 190 6.32 18.14 -13.89
N ILE A 191 6.55 16.88 -13.49
CA ILE A 191 6.70 16.51 -12.07
C ILE A 191 7.87 17.25 -11.43
N GLU A 192 9.03 17.30 -12.09
CA GLU A 192 10.22 18.02 -11.60
C GLU A 192 9.96 19.53 -11.46
N ARG A 193 9.22 20.12 -12.40
CA ARG A 193 8.78 21.51 -12.32
C ARG A 193 7.85 21.74 -11.12
N GLN A 194 6.84 20.91 -10.92
CA GLN A 194 5.92 21.01 -9.77
C GLN A 194 6.66 20.87 -8.44
N ILE A 195 7.60 19.92 -8.34
CA ILE A 195 8.45 19.74 -7.16
C ILE A 195 9.28 20.99 -6.89
N SER A 196 9.87 21.59 -7.93
CA SER A 196 10.68 22.81 -7.80
C SER A 196 9.84 24.00 -7.33
N ALA A 197 8.63 24.17 -7.87
CA ALA A 197 7.70 25.20 -7.44
C ALA A 197 7.25 25.04 -5.97
N ILE A 198 7.02 23.80 -5.53
CA ILE A 198 6.73 23.51 -4.11
C ILE A 198 7.94 23.85 -3.22
N MET A 199 9.16 23.50 -3.66
CA MET A 199 10.39 23.82 -2.92
C MET A 199 10.67 25.32 -2.83
N ALA A 200 10.34 26.07 -3.87
CA ALA A 200 10.46 27.53 -3.91
C ALA A 200 9.37 28.24 -3.09
N GLY A 201 8.36 27.51 -2.60
CA GLY A 201 7.20 28.09 -1.91
C GLY A 201 6.20 28.77 -2.84
N GLU A 202 6.36 28.61 -4.16
CA GLU A 202 5.47 29.16 -5.19
C GLU A 202 4.17 28.36 -5.33
N GLN A 203 4.18 27.09 -4.92
CA GLN A 203 2.99 26.28 -4.72
C GLN A 203 2.83 25.94 -3.25
N ALA A 204 1.62 26.10 -2.71
CA ALA A 204 1.28 25.59 -1.39
C ALA A 204 1.61 24.08 -1.34
N ALA A 205 2.43 23.66 -0.38
CA ALA A 205 2.88 22.27 -0.20
C ALA A 205 1.71 21.25 -0.20
N ASN A 206 0.51 21.73 0.12
CA ASN A 206 -0.75 21.02 -0.04
C ASN A 206 -1.68 21.82 -0.96
N ALA A 207 -1.49 21.73 -2.28
CA ALA A 207 -2.41 22.31 -3.27
C ALA A 207 -3.88 21.87 -3.04
N ARG A 208 -4.10 20.69 -2.45
CA ARG A 208 -5.43 20.23 -2.00
C ARG A 208 -5.99 20.99 -0.79
N LEU A 209 -5.15 21.36 0.18
CA LEU A 209 -5.58 22.23 1.27
C LEU A 209 -5.93 23.61 0.71
N GLN A 210 -5.14 24.14 -0.24
CA GLN A 210 -5.46 25.41 -0.88
C GLN A 210 -6.78 25.33 -1.67
N ALA A 211 -7.00 24.29 -2.48
CA ALA A 211 -8.24 24.10 -3.21
C ALA A 211 -9.47 23.92 -2.29
N ALA A 212 -9.30 23.27 -1.13
CA ALA A 212 -10.35 23.15 -0.11
C ALA A 212 -10.59 24.47 0.64
N VAL A 213 -9.55 25.28 0.84
CA VAL A 213 -9.66 26.63 1.41
C VAL A 213 -10.35 27.57 0.41
N ASP A 214 -9.99 27.50 -0.87
CA ASP A 214 -10.59 28.30 -1.93
C ASP A 214 -12.06 27.96 -2.17
N SER A 215 -12.47 26.69 -1.97
CA SER A 215 -13.89 26.30 -2.03
C SER A 215 -14.69 26.69 -0.78
N LEU A 216 -14.02 27.04 0.32
CA LEU A 216 -14.62 27.52 1.56
C LEU A 216 -14.82 29.03 1.59
N VAL A 217 -14.30 29.79 0.61
CA VAL A 217 -14.56 31.23 0.48
C VAL A 217 -15.97 31.40 -0.11
N PRO A 218 -16.97 31.91 0.66
CA PRO A 218 -18.29 32.12 0.10
C PRO A 218 -18.21 33.26 -0.90
N THR A 219 -18.61 33.01 -2.15
CA THR A 219 -18.92 34.05 -3.14
C THR A 219 -20.07 34.88 -2.60
N HIS A 220 -19.78 35.92 -1.81
CA HIS A 220 -20.76 36.93 -1.46
C HIS A 220 -21.08 37.72 -2.72
N ASP A 221 -22.23 37.45 -3.32
CA ASP A 221 -22.87 38.35 -4.28
C ASP A 221 -23.24 39.64 -3.53
N TYR A 222 -22.32 40.60 -3.52
CA TYR A 222 -22.64 41.98 -3.13
C TYR A 222 -23.34 42.68 -4.31
N HIS A 223 -24.56 42.28 -4.60
CA HIS A 223 -25.44 43.04 -5.47
C HIS A 223 -26.59 43.66 -4.67
N THR A 224 -26.34 44.92 -4.32
CA THR A 224 -27.29 46.05 -4.39
C THR A 224 -28.62 45.92 -3.64
N TYR A 225 -28.66 46.50 -2.44
CA TYR A 225 -29.78 47.34 -2.04
C TYR A 225 -29.29 48.79 -1.95
N SER A 226 -29.27 49.46 -3.09
CA SER A 226 -29.32 50.92 -3.16
C SER A 226 -30.72 51.29 -3.63
N THR A 227 -31.35 52.24 -2.94
CA THR A 227 -32.64 52.91 -3.21
C THR A 227 -33.90 52.05 -2.99
N ASN A 228 -34.96 52.47 -2.29
CA ASN A 228 -35.43 53.78 -1.80
C ASN A 228 -36.17 53.60 -0.46
#